data_AF-A0A7W5CJ88-F1
#
_entry.id   AF-A0A7W5CJ88-F1
#
_cell.length_a   1.000
_cell.length_b   1.000
_cell.length_c   1.000
_cell.angle_alpha   90.00
_cell.angle_beta   90.00
_cell.angle_gamma   90.00
#
_symmetry.space_group_name_H-M   'P 1'
#
loop_
_entity.id
_entity.type
_entity.pdbx_description
1 polymer ?
#
loop_
_entity_poly.entity_id
_entity_poly.type
_entity_poly.pdbx_seq_one_letter_code
_entity_poly.pdbx_strand_id
1 'polypeptide(L)'
;MKIVSSQDWRDAIRFDAPVLVADVVPGEATRCVACGTDGPLYERTELWAVKHRHPKHHDGFVRFYCDAHKPAAAPPPPVAPVATARARAAAAPRAERRSTSPKPTLITDRPTRTMCPDCFVEVSVGGDCGMCGAQVV
;
A
#
# COMPACT_ATOMS: atom_id res chain seq x y z
N MET A 1 0.84 -26.45 -26.29
CA MET A 1 0.08 -25.24 -25.94
C MET A 1 0.68 -24.65 -24.67
N LYS A 2 1.54 -23.63 -24.76
CA LYS A 2 2.04 -22.94 -23.57
C LYS A 2 0.98 -21.92 -23.17
N ILE A 3 0.28 -22.16 -22.07
CA ILE A 3 -0.56 -21.14 -21.45
C ILE A 3 0.43 -20.13 -20.87
N VAL A 4 0.80 -19.15 -21.69
CA VAL A 4 1.47 -17.95 -21.19
C VAL A 4 0.49 -17.36 -20.21
N SER A 5 0.85 -17.35 -18.92
CA SER A 5 0.04 -16.75 -17.87
C SER A 5 -0.41 -15.39 -18.39
N SER A 6 -1.73 -15.24 -18.60
CA SER A 6 -2.34 -14.04 -19.15
C SER A 6 -2.08 -12.94 -18.15
N GLN A 7 -0.94 -12.25 -18.28
CA GLN A 7 -0.56 -11.14 -17.43
C GLN A 7 -1.59 -10.05 -17.69
N ASP A 8 -2.52 -9.92 -16.75
CA ASP A 8 -3.59 -8.97 -16.85
C ASP A 8 -2.99 -7.59 -16.57
N TRP A 9 -3.14 -6.67 -17.52
CA TRP A 9 -2.56 -5.32 -17.39
C TRP A 9 -3.01 -4.59 -16.12
N ARG A 10 -4.13 -5.02 -15.50
CA ARG A 10 -4.63 -4.51 -14.22
C ARG A 10 -3.66 -4.78 -13.07
N ASP A 11 -2.78 -5.77 -13.19
CA ASP A 11 -1.75 -6.07 -12.19
C ASP A 11 -0.64 -5.02 -12.14
N ALA A 12 -0.41 -4.32 -13.26
CA ALA A 12 0.56 -3.22 -13.32
C ALA A 12 0.05 -1.92 -12.65
N ILE A 13 -1.27 -1.81 -12.41
CA ILE A 13 -1.88 -0.62 -11.81
C ILE A 13 -1.83 -0.70 -10.29
N ARG A 14 -1.30 0.35 -9.65
CA ARG A 14 -1.35 0.49 -8.20
C ARG A 14 -2.76 0.83 -7.71
N PHE A 15 -3.11 0.33 -6.54
CA PHE A 15 -4.37 0.67 -5.88
C PHE A 15 -4.49 2.17 -5.63
N ASP A 16 -5.68 2.70 -5.89
CA ASP A 16 -6.07 4.10 -5.66
C ASP A 16 -5.19 5.14 -6.41
N ALA A 17 -4.40 4.67 -7.37
CA ALA A 17 -3.60 5.49 -8.26
C ALA A 17 -4.27 5.52 -9.65
N PRO A 18 -4.85 6.65 -10.08
CA PRO A 18 -5.42 6.77 -11.41
C PRO A 18 -4.32 6.77 -12.48
N VAL A 19 -4.44 5.89 -13.46
CA VAL A 19 -3.55 5.79 -14.62
C VAL A 19 -4.36 6.04 -15.89
N LEU A 20 -3.78 6.70 -16.89
CA LEU A 20 -4.47 6.93 -18.15
C LEU A 20 -4.68 5.60 -18.88
N VAL A 21 -5.87 5.37 -19.43
CA VAL A 21 -6.17 4.06 -20.06
C VAL A 21 -5.33 3.86 -21.32
N ALA A 22 -5.11 4.92 -22.10
CA ALA A 22 -4.28 4.88 -23.30
C ALA A 22 -2.84 4.39 -23.05
N ASP A 23 -2.29 4.62 -21.85
CA ASP A 23 -0.91 4.21 -21.52
C ASP A 23 -0.79 2.72 -21.18
N VAL A 24 -1.90 2.07 -20.82
CA VAL A 24 -1.89 0.70 -20.29
C VAL A 24 -2.48 -0.30 -21.27
N VAL A 25 -3.55 0.08 -21.98
CA VAL A 25 -4.16 -0.79 -22.99
C VAL A 25 -4.68 0.02 -24.18
N PRO A 26 -4.17 -0.24 -25.40
CA PRO A 26 -4.79 0.28 -26.61
C PRO A 26 -6.15 -0.43 -26.81
N GLY A 27 -7.19 0.32 -27.17
CA GLY A 27 -8.52 -0.25 -27.39
C GLY A 27 -9.58 0.78 -27.75
N GLU A 28 -10.82 0.33 -27.86
CA GLU A 28 -11.95 1.16 -28.28
C GLU A 28 -12.48 2.07 -27.16
N ALA A 29 -13.12 3.17 -27.54
CA ALA A 29 -13.80 4.09 -26.64
C ALA A 29 -14.73 3.35 -25.65
N THR A 30 -14.76 3.80 -24.40
CA THR A 30 -15.56 3.17 -23.35
C THR A 30 -16.23 4.21 -22.45
N ARG A 31 -17.20 3.74 -21.67
CA ARG A 31 -18.01 4.60 -20.81
C ARG A 31 -17.35 4.75 -19.44
N CYS A 32 -17.53 5.93 -18.86
CA CYS A 32 -17.23 6.16 -17.47
C CYS A 32 -18.27 5.45 -16.58
N VAL A 33 -17.82 4.78 -15.52
CA VAL A 33 -18.70 4.11 -14.55
C VAL A 33 -19.70 5.08 -13.91
N ALA A 34 -19.30 6.32 -13.62
CA ALA A 34 -20.17 7.32 -13.01
C ALA A 34 -21.16 7.96 -14.01
N CYS A 35 -20.81 8.02 -15.30
CA CYS A 35 -21.73 8.50 -16.34
C CYS A 35 -22.86 7.51 -16.66
N GLY A 36 -22.70 6.22 -16.31
CA GLY A 36 -23.70 5.19 -16.56
C GLY A 36 -23.77 4.75 -18.03
N THR A 37 -24.82 4.01 -18.37
CA THR A 37 -25.03 3.38 -19.68
C THR A 37 -25.43 4.35 -20.78
N ASP A 38 -26.11 5.43 -20.41
CA ASP A 38 -26.58 6.48 -21.32
C ASP A 38 -25.54 7.60 -21.53
N GLY A 39 -24.39 7.49 -20.84
CA GLY A 39 -23.29 8.43 -20.98
C GLY A 39 -22.58 8.35 -22.34
N PRO A 40 -21.92 9.44 -22.76
CA PRO A 40 -21.09 9.44 -23.96
C PRO A 40 -19.94 8.43 -23.82
N LEU A 41 -19.51 7.89 -24.96
CA LEU A 41 -18.31 7.09 -25.08
C LEU A 41 -17.11 8.04 -25.11
N TYR A 42 -16.14 7.81 -24.24
CA TYR A 42 -14.91 8.59 -24.18
C TYR A 42 -13.78 7.78 -24.79
N GLU A 43 -12.89 8.47 -25.50
CA GLU A 43 -11.67 7.86 -26.02
C GLU A 43 -10.74 7.45 -24.87
N ARG A 44 -9.86 6.48 -25.13
CA ARG A 44 -8.94 5.96 -24.11
C ARG A 44 -8.00 7.01 -23.55
N THR A 45 -7.74 8.08 -24.29
CA THR A 45 -6.93 9.24 -23.89
C THR A 45 -7.65 10.16 -22.91
N GLU A 46 -8.96 10.07 -22.79
CA GLU A 46 -9.79 10.89 -21.89
C GLU A 46 -10.29 10.10 -20.68
N LEU A 47 -9.88 8.84 -20.60
CA LEU A 47 -10.29 7.91 -19.57
C LEU A 47 -9.14 7.57 -18.62
N TRP A 48 -9.52 7.38 -17.37
CA TRP A 48 -8.65 7.03 -16.28
C TRP A 48 -9.05 5.67 -15.72
N ALA A 49 -8.11 4.72 -15.71
CA ALA A 49 -8.22 3.45 -15.00
C ALA A 49 -7.84 3.63 -13.54
N VAL A 50 -8.73 3.24 -12.63
CA VAL A 50 -8.45 3.24 -11.19
C VAL A 50 -8.68 1.84 -10.64
N LYS A 51 -7.66 1.28 -9.99
CA LYS A 51 -7.76 -0.01 -9.30
C LYS A 51 -8.22 0.20 -7.87
N HIS A 52 -9.34 -0.42 -7.51
CA HIS A 52 -9.92 -0.35 -6.17
C HIS A 52 -9.73 -1.67 -5.43
N ARG A 53 -9.55 -1.60 -4.11
CA ARG A 53 -9.44 -2.79 -3.25
C ARG A 53 -10.81 -3.43 -3.07
N HIS A 54 -10.86 -4.75 -3.08
CA HIS A 54 -12.06 -5.52 -2.73
C HIS A 54 -11.83 -6.29 -1.44
N PRO A 55 -12.77 -6.31 -0.48
CA PRO A 55 -12.56 -6.97 0.82
C PRO A 55 -12.24 -8.46 0.72
N LYS A 56 -12.76 -9.14 -0.31
CA LYS A 56 -12.60 -10.60 -0.52
C LYS A 56 -11.59 -10.97 -1.61
N HIS A 57 -11.12 -10.02 -2.41
CA HIS A 57 -10.23 -10.30 -3.54
C HIS A 57 -9.02 -9.37 -3.49
N HIS A 58 -7.84 -9.96 -3.30
CA HIS A 58 -6.58 -9.23 -3.18
C HIS A 58 -6.22 -8.48 -4.47
N ASP A 59 -6.63 -8.99 -5.63
CA ASP A 59 -6.43 -8.32 -6.92
C ASP A 59 -7.30 -7.08 -7.10
N GLY A 60 -8.37 -6.94 -6.30
CA GLY A 60 -9.31 -5.84 -6.45
C GLY A 60 -9.98 -5.82 -7.83
N PHE A 61 -10.42 -4.64 -8.27
CA PHE A 61 -11.03 -4.46 -9.58
C PHE A 61 -10.70 -3.08 -10.16
N VAL A 62 -10.67 -2.96 -11.49
CA VAL A 62 -10.39 -1.70 -12.20
C VAL A 62 -11.67 -1.10 -12.75
N ARG A 63 -11.85 0.21 -12.58
CA ARG A 63 -12.96 1.00 -13.14
C ARG A 63 -12.44 2.15 -13.99
N PHE A 64 -13.20 2.52 -15.01
CA PHE A 64 -12.89 3.63 -15.90
C PHE A 64 -13.70 4.88 -15.51
N TYR A 65 -13.01 6.01 -15.43
CA TYR A 65 -13.59 7.30 -15.12
C TYR A 65 -13.19 8.33 -16.18
N CYS A 66 -14.11 9.21 -16.56
CA CYS A 66 -13.74 10.42 -17.30
C CYS A 66 -13.11 11.42 -16.33
N ASP A 67 -12.48 12.47 -16.87
CA ASP A 67 -11.76 13.47 -16.07
C ASP A 67 -12.65 14.12 -14.99
N ALA A 68 -13.93 14.40 -15.31
CA ALA A 68 -14.89 14.96 -14.37
C ALA A 68 -15.27 14.04 -13.19
N HIS A 69 -15.15 12.72 -13.36
CA HIS A 69 -15.52 11.72 -12.36
C HIS A 69 -14.32 10.98 -11.78
N LYS A 70 -13.11 11.43 -12.11
CA LYS A 70 -11.87 10.83 -11.61
C LYS A 70 -11.79 11.05 -10.09
N PRO A 71 -11.60 10.00 -9.28
CA PRO A 71 -11.35 10.16 -7.86
C PRO A 71 -10.04 10.93 -7.65
N ALA A 72 -10.04 11.87 -6.70
CA ALA A 72 -8.85 12.64 -6.36
C ALA A 72 -7.71 11.67 -6.01
N ALA A 73 -6.62 11.73 -6.78
CA ALA A 73 -5.43 10.94 -6.48
C ALA A 73 -4.92 11.33 -5.11
N ALA A 74 -4.69 10.35 -4.22
CA ALA A 74 -4.05 10.62 -2.95
C ALA A 74 -2.69 11.31 -3.22
N PRO A 75 -2.34 12.37 -2.48
CA PRO A 75 -1.05 13.03 -2.68
C PRO A 75 0.07 12.00 -2.46
N PRO A 76 1.14 12.05 -3.27
CA PRO A 76 2.24 11.11 -3.12
C PRO A 76 2.79 11.19 -1.69
N PRO A 77 3.18 10.06 -1.08
CA PRO A 77 3.77 10.08 0.25
C PRO A 77 5.00 10.97 0.23
N PRO A 78 5.21 11.83 1.25
CA PRO A 78 6.36 12.71 1.30
C PRO A 78 7.64 11.85 1.23
N VAL A 79 8.44 12.07 0.19
CA VAL A 79 9.78 11.52 0.09
C VAL A 79 10.58 12.04 1.27
N ALA A 80 10.83 11.18 2.26
CA ALA A 80 11.71 11.51 3.37
C ALA A 80 13.10 11.84 2.80
N PRO A 81 13.70 12.98 3.16
CA PRO A 81 15.04 13.31 2.69
C PRO A 81 16.03 12.30 3.26
N VAL A 82 16.73 11.59 2.38
CA VAL A 82 17.83 10.71 2.75
C VAL A 82 18.93 11.60 3.34
N ALA A 83 19.03 11.64 4.67
CA ALA A 83 20.12 12.33 5.35
C ALA A 83 21.43 11.62 4.98
N THR A 84 22.19 12.21 4.06
CA THR A 84 23.56 11.81 3.77
C THR A 84 24.44 12.22 4.94
N ALA A 85 24.60 11.31 5.91
CA ALA A 85 25.58 11.49 6.98
C ALA A 85 26.99 11.49 6.38
N ARG A 86 27.54 12.69 6.19
CA ARG A 86 28.95 12.88 5.81
C ARG A 86 29.84 12.28 6.91
N ALA A 87 30.61 11.27 6.50
CA ALA A 87 31.76 10.80 7.25
C ALA A 87 32.76 11.96 7.45
N ARG A 88 33.05 12.30 8.70
CA ARG A 88 34.31 12.93 9.07
C ARG A 88 34.91 12.15 10.23
N ALA A 89 35.88 11.33 9.88
CA ALA A 89 36.86 10.79 10.81
C ALA A 89 37.73 11.93 11.34
N ALA A 90 37.88 11.99 12.67
CA ALA A 90 39.02 12.61 13.33
C ALA A 90 39.27 11.85 14.63
N ALA A 91 40.49 11.36 14.78
CA ALA A 91 40.95 10.45 15.82
C ALA A 91 41.48 11.19 17.06
N ALA A 92 41.33 10.59 18.25
CA ALA A 92 42.35 10.52 19.32
C ALA A 92 41.86 9.65 20.52
N PRO A 93 42.76 9.04 21.32
CA PRO A 93 42.49 7.77 22.00
C PRO A 93 42.41 7.80 23.53
N ARG A 94 41.88 6.69 24.06
CA ARG A 94 42.10 6.04 25.37
C ARG A 94 41.72 6.78 26.66
N ALA A 95 40.64 6.31 27.27
CA ALA A 95 40.57 6.18 28.73
C ALA A 95 39.83 4.89 29.11
N GLU A 96 40.53 4.09 29.89
CA GLU A 96 40.12 2.80 30.44
C GLU A 96 38.93 2.97 31.39
N ARG A 97 37.86 2.21 31.18
CA ARG A 97 37.07 1.67 32.29
C ARG A 97 36.32 0.42 31.87
N ARG A 98 36.87 -0.71 32.31
CA ARG A 98 36.22 -2.02 32.38
C ARG A 98 34.94 -1.89 33.20
N SER A 99 33.81 -2.27 32.62
CA SER A 99 32.62 -2.70 33.33
C SER A 99 31.97 -3.78 32.48
N THR A 100 32.06 -5.00 32.98
CA THR A 100 31.44 -6.21 32.44
C THR A 100 29.93 -6.01 32.25
N SER A 101 29.47 -6.02 31.00
CA SER A 101 28.04 -6.06 30.68
C SER A 101 27.59 -7.53 30.60
N PRO A 102 26.43 -7.90 31.18
CA PRO A 102 26.03 -9.29 31.32
C PRO A 102 25.65 -9.92 29.98
N LYS A 103 25.88 -11.23 29.93
CA LYS A 103 25.56 -12.19 28.87
C LYS A 103 24.11 -11.96 28.34
N PRO A 104 23.83 -12.00 27.03
CA PRO A 104 22.47 -11.93 26.53
C PRO A 104 21.70 -13.16 27.01
N THR A 105 20.72 -12.95 27.88
CA THR A 105 19.70 -13.95 28.19
C THR A 105 18.86 -14.20 26.94
N LEU A 106 18.76 -15.47 26.56
CA LEU A 106 17.77 -15.98 25.61
C LEU A 106 16.40 -15.38 25.94
N ILE A 107 15.79 -14.69 24.98
CA ILE A 107 14.41 -14.23 25.06
C ILE A 107 13.51 -15.46 24.85
N THR A 108 13.38 -16.27 25.89
CA THR A 108 12.22 -17.14 26.10
C THR A 108 11.17 -16.30 26.80
N ASP A 109 10.26 -15.75 26.02
CA ASP A 109 8.82 -15.66 26.26
C ASP A 109 8.27 -14.69 25.21
N ARG A 110 7.68 -15.22 24.14
CA ARG A 110 6.85 -14.41 23.24
C ARG A 110 5.46 -14.45 23.86
N PRO A 111 5.01 -13.42 24.60
CA PRO A 111 3.63 -13.39 25.05
C PRO A 111 2.75 -13.46 23.81
N THR A 112 1.86 -14.45 23.76
CA THR A 112 0.80 -14.55 22.76
C THR A 112 -0.03 -13.27 22.84
N ARG A 113 0.33 -12.29 22.01
CA ARG A 113 -0.42 -11.05 21.88
C ARG A 113 -1.82 -11.42 21.40
N THR A 114 -2.83 -11.06 22.20
CA THR A 114 -4.23 -11.25 21.85
C THR A 114 -4.47 -10.64 20.47
N MET A 115 -5.00 -11.45 19.56
CA MET A 115 -5.37 -11.00 18.22
C MET A 115 -6.84 -10.61 18.23
N CYS A 116 -7.18 -9.53 17.55
CA CYS A 116 -8.56 -9.14 17.35
C CYS A 116 -9.26 -10.19 16.47
N PRO A 117 -10.42 -10.76 16.86
CA PRO A 117 -11.09 -11.80 16.06
C PRO A 117 -11.66 -11.26 14.73
N ASP A 118 -11.93 -9.96 14.65
CA ASP A 118 -12.49 -9.33 13.46
C ASP A 118 -11.41 -8.86 12.46
N CYS A 119 -10.24 -8.46 12.96
CA CYS A 119 -9.19 -7.84 12.14
C CYS A 119 -7.88 -8.65 12.08
N PHE A 120 -7.75 -9.69 12.91
CA PHE A 120 -6.54 -10.54 13.03
C PHE A 120 -5.24 -9.77 13.28
N VAL A 121 -5.35 -8.55 13.81
CA VAL A 121 -4.21 -7.71 14.19
C VAL A 121 -3.92 -7.82 15.68
N GLU A 122 -2.65 -7.64 16.03
CA GLU A 122 -2.22 -7.63 17.43
C GLU A 122 -2.90 -6.47 18.17
N VAL A 123 -3.60 -6.79 19.25
CA VAL A 123 -4.29 -5.83 20.09
C VAL A 123 -3.28 -5.18 21.03
N SER A 124 -3.46 -3.89 21.30
CA SER A 124 -2.67 -3.15 22.28
C SER A 124 -2.82 -3.77 23.67
N VAL A 125 -1.88 -3.50 24.58
CA VAL A 125 -1.92 -4.01 25.97
C VAL A 125 -3.21 -3.56 26.71
N GLY A 126 -3.85 -2.47 26.25
CA GLY A 126 -5.14 -1.98 26.75
C GLY A 126 -6.37 -2.78 26.28
N GLY A 127 -6.20 -3.80 25.44
CA GLY A 127 -7.31 -4.57 24.87
C GLY A 127 -8.06 -3.84 23.74
N ASP A 128 -7.66 -2.63 23.37
CA ASP A 128 -8.23 -1.89 22.25
C ASP A 128 -7.58 -2.30 20.92
N CYS A 129 -8.40 -2.64 19.93
CA CYS A 129 -7.94 -2.86 18.58
C CYS A 129 -7.75 -1.50 17.88
N GLY A 130 -6.50 -1.13 17.59
CA GLY A 130 -6.20 0.13 16.88
C GLY A 130 -6.73 0.23 15.44
N MET A 131 -7.30 -0.86 14.90
CA MET A 131 -7.81 -0.91 13.53
C MET A 131 -9.33 -0.76 13.43
N CYS A 132 -10.09 -1.46 14.29
CA CYS A 132 -11.55 -1.38 14.31
C CYS A 132 -12.12 -0.67 15.54
N GLY A 133 -11.28 -0.33 16.52
CA GLY A 133 -11.70 0.28 17.78
C GLY A 133 -12.45 -0.68 18.72
N ALA A 134 -12.55 -1.96 18.37
CA ALA A 134 -13.20 -2.96 19.21
C ALA A 134 -12.36 -3.25 20.45
N GLN A 135 -13.03 -3.31 21.61
CA GLN A 135 -12.42 -3.77 22.85
C GLN A 135 -12.42 -5.30 22.87
N VAL A 136 -11.23 -5.88 22.81
CA VAL A 136 -10.93 -7.29 22.92
C VAL A 136 -10.37 -7.53 24.33
N VAL A 137 -11.28 -7.78 25.27
CA VAL A 137 -10.96 -8.14 26.68
C VAL A 137 -10.68 -9.63 26.79
#